data_AF-A0A5N6RJH4-F1
#
_entry.id   AF-A0A5N6RJH4-F1
#
_cell.length_a   1.000
_cell.length_b   1.000
_cell.length_c   1.000
_cell.angle_alpha   90.00
_cell.angle_beta   90.00
_cell.angle_gamma   90.00
#
_symmetry.space_group_name_H-M   'P 1'
#
loop_
_entity.id
_entity.type
_entity.pdbx_description
1 polymer ?
#
loop_
_entity_poly.entity_id
_entity_poly.type
_entity_poly.pdbx_seq_one_letter_code
_entity_poly.pdbx_strand_id
1 'polypeptide(L)'
;MAELASTIAANILAKIGSLAYSEFDSVFGIKNELRKLRITMSIIKDVLLDAEEKQASDRRLSGWLRQLKDVFYDAEDVLCEVEYEALRKYAGCQRPCIALSTESQNQEH
;
A
#
# COMPACT_ATOMS: atom_id res chain seq x y z
N MET A 1 -13.43 2.43 20.32
CA MET A 1 -13.82 2.42 18.89
C MET A 1 -12.69 3.01 18.02
N ALA A 2 -11.97 4.03 18.49
CA ALA A 2 -10.81 4.60 17.79
C ALA A 2 -9.56 3.69 17.75
N GLU A 3 -9.31 2.86 18.78
CA GLU A 3 -8.34 1.74 18.73
C GLU A 3 -8.38 0.92 17.42
N LEU A 4 -9.58 0.59 16.91
CA LEU A 4 -9.73 -0.17 15.67
C LEU A 4 -9.34 0.67 14.44
N ALA A 5 -9.69 1.96 14.41
CA ALA A 5 -9.35 2.83 13.29
C ALA A 5 -7.84 3.10 13.20
N SER A 6 -7.18 3.30 14.35
CA SER A 6 -5.72 3.44 14.44
C SER A 6 -5.01 2.16 13.97
N THR A 7 -5.52 0.99 14.36
CA THR A 7 -5.01 -0.31 13.91
C THR A 7 -5.12 -0.48 12.39
N ILE A 8 -6.28 -0.14 11.80
CA ILE A 8 -6.49 -0.23 10.35
C ILE A 8 -5.54 0.73 9.60
N ALA A 9 -5.41 1.97 10.07
CA ALA A 9 -4.49 2.94 9.48
C ALA A 9 -3.03 2.44 9.52
N ALA A 10 -2.61 1.81 10.62
CA ALA A 10 -1.29 1.20 10.74
C ALA A 10 -1.08 0.04 9.75
N ASN A 11 -2.07 -0.83 9.58
CA ASN A 11 -2.03 -1.91 8.60
C ASN A 11 -1.88 -1.38 7.17
N ILE A 12 -2.64 -0.35 6.81
CA ILE A 12 -2.55 0.24 5.47
C ILE A 12 -1.18 0.90 5.24
N LEU A 13 -0.64 1.60 6.24
CA LEU A 13 0.71 2.15 6.18
C LEU A 13 1.78 1.06 5.97
N ALA A 14 1.61 -0.11 6.60
CA ALA A 14 2.51 -1.26 6.41
C ALA A 14 2.40 -1.82 4.99
N LYS A 15 1.18 -2.01 4.45
CA LYS A 15 0.95 -2.46 3.07
C LYS A 15 1.55 -1.50 2.04
N ILE A 16 1.34 -0.20 2.21
CA ILE A 16 1.95 0.83 1.34
C ILE A 16 3.48 0.76 1.42
N GLY A 17 4.04 0.53 2.60
CA GLY A 17 5.49 0.33 2.78
C GLY A 17 6.02 -0.88 2.01
N SER A 18 5.31 -2.01 2.05
CA SER A 18 5.64 -3.22 1.29
C SER A 18 5.61 -2.96 -0.22
N LEU A 19 4.53 -2.36 -0.72
CA LEU A 19 4.37 -2.03 -2.14
C LEU A 19 5.46 -1.05 -2.61
N ALA A 20 5.81 -0.05 -1.79
CA ALA A 20 6.85 0.94 -2.13
C ALA A 20 8.29 0.38 -2.09
N TYR A 21 8.55 -0.68 -1.33
CA TYR A 21 9.86 -1.34 -1.24
C TYR A 21 10.02 -2.48 -2.27
N SER A 22 8.91 -3.02 -2.76
CA SER A 22 8.89 -4.06 -3.80
C SER A 22 9.27 -3.52 -5.18
N GLU A 23 9.61 -4.40 -6.11
CA GLU A 23 9.84 -4.03 -7.50
C GLU A 23 8.57 -3.46 -8.19
N PHE A 24 7.37 -3.68 -7.64
CA PHE A 24 6.08 -3.28 -8.23
C PHE A 24 6.03 -1.80 -8.61
N ASP A 25 6.75 -0.98 -7.83
CA ASP A 25 6.94 0.44 -8.06
C ASP A 25 7.49 0.76 -9.46
N SER A 26 8.45 -0.05 -9.91
CA SER A 26 9.12 0.07 -11.21
C SER A 26 8.21 -0.36 -12.37
N VAL A 27 7.41 -1.41 -12.18
CA VAL A 27 6.55 -1.97 -13.23
C VAL A 27 5.27 -1.17 -13.44
N PHE A 28 4.74 -0.52 -12.41
CA PHE A 28 3.47 0.22 -12.48
C PHE A 28 3.61 1.73 -12.40
N GLY A 29 4.78 2.27 -12.02
CA GLY A 29 5.00 3.72 -11.95
C GLY A 29 4.18 4.42 -10.86
N ILE A 30 3.71 3.69 -9.85
CA ILE A 30 2.79 4.19 -8.81
C ILE A 30 3.47 4.83 -7.59
N LYS A 31 4.82 4.97 -7.60
CA LYS A 31 5.63 5.48 -6.48
C LYS A 31 5.09 6.74 -5.84
N ASN A 32 4.78 7.71 -6.68
CA ASN A 32 4.43 9.04 -6.25
C ASN A 32 3.04 9.04 -5.60
N GLU A 33 2.13 8.20 -6.10
CA GLU A 33 0.79 8.04 -5.54
C GLU A 33 0.83 7.25 -4.23
N LEU A 34 1.64 6.18 -4.13
CA LEU A 34 1.89 5.48 -2.87
C LEU A 34 2.50 6.40 -1.81
N ARG A 35 3.43 7.29 -2.20
CA ARG A 35 4.01 8.28 -1.29
C ARG A 35 2.96 9.27 -0.77
N LYS A 36 2.12 9.81 -1.65
CA LYS A 36 1.02 10.72 -1.27
C LYS A 36 0.03 10.03 -0.33
N LEU A 37 -0.32 8.78 -0.65
CA LEU A 37 -1.24 7.99 0.16
C LEU A 37 -0.65 7.74 1.55
N ARG A 38 0.64 7.41 1.64
CA ARG A 38 1.34 7.24 2.93
C ARG A 38 1.27 8.48 3.80
N ILE A 39 1.57 9.66 3.24
CA ILE A 39 1.54 10.94 3.97
C ILE A 39 0.12 11.21 4.46
N THR A 40 -0.87 11.04 3.60
CA THR A 40 -2.28 11.24 3.93
C THR A 40 -2.71 10.31 5.07
N MET A 41 -2.33 9.03 5.00
CA MET A 41 -2.69 8.05 6.03
C MET A 41 -2.02 8.32 7.38
N SER A 42 -0.78 8.82 7.37
CA SER A 42 -0.12 9.28 8.60
C SER A 42 -0.88 10.44 9.24
N ILE A 43 -1.30 11.44 8.47
CA ILE A 43 -2.09 12.57 8.98
C ILE A 43 -3.41 12.06 9.59
N ILE A 44 -4.11 11.15 8.90
CA ILE A 44 -5.38 10.61 9.41
C ILE A 44 -5.15 9.81 10.70
N LYS A 45 -4.07 9.03 10.80
CA LYS A 45 -3.71 8.33 12.03
C LYS A 45 -3.52 9.30 13.20
N ASP A 46 -2.80 10.40 12.99
CA ASP A 46 -2.58 11.40 14.04
C ASP A 46 -3.90 12.06 14.47
N VAL A 47 -4.77 12.41 13.51
CA VAL A 47 -6.12 12.93 13.79
C VAL A 47 -6.99 11.92 14.55
N LEU A 48 -6.88 10.64 14.24
CA LEU A 48 -7.60 9.57 14.95
C LEU A 48 -7.15 9.43 16.40
N LEU A 49 -5.84 9.53 16.65
CA LEU A 49 -5.29 9.52 18.01
C LEU A 49 -5.78 10.73 18.82
N ASP A 50 -5.72 11.93 18.23
CA ASP A 50 -6.26 13.15 18.84
C ASP A 50 -7.76 13.09 19.09
N ALA A 51 -8.50 12.40 18.21
CA ALA A 51 -9.93 12.20 18.35
C ALA A 51 -10.27 11.19 19.46
N GLU A 52 -9.45 10.16 19.67
CA GLU A 52 -9.64 9.19 20.76
C GLU A 52 -9.58 9.85 22.14
N GLU A 53 -8.60 10.73 22.36
CA GLU A 53 -8.50 11.51 23.61
C GLU A 53 -9.74 12.39 23.86
N LYS A 54 -10.37 12.86 22.79
CA LYS A 54 -11.53 13.78 22.84
C LYS A 54 -12.88 13.05 22.73
N GLN A 55 -12.90 11.75 22.43
CA GLN A 55 -14.13 11.00 22.18
C GLN A 55 -15.02 10.89 23.42
N ALA A 56 -14.45 10.91 24.63
CA ALA A 56 -15.20 10.80 25.88
C ALA A 56 -16.16 11.99 26.11
N SER A 57 -15.90 13.15 25.50
CA SER A 57 -16.67 14.38 25.69
C SER A 57 -17.54 14.79 24.50
N ASP A 58 -17.30 14.23 23.29
CA ASP A 58 -18.06 14.59 22.08
C ASP A 58 -18.69 13.37 21.39
N ARG A 59 -20.02 13.23 21.52
CA ARG A 59 -20.80 12.18 20.85
C ARG A 59 -20.83 12.33 19.33
N ARG A 60 -20.59 13.52 18.76
CA ARG A 60 -20.55 13.72 17.30
C ARG A 60 -19.34 13.03 16.68
N LEU A 61 -18.21 13.00 17.41
CA LEU A 61 -17.00 12.31 16.99
C LEU A 61 -17.25 10.84 16.64
N SER A 62 -18.14 10.17 17.38
CA SER A 62 -18.52 8.78 17.10
C SER A 62 -19.04 8.56 15.68
N GLY A 63 -19.81 9.50 15.12
CA GLY A 63 -20.38 9.37 13.77
C GLY A 63 -19.33 9.61 12.68
N TRP A 64 -18.40 10.52 12.94
CA TRP A 64 -17.29 10.83 12.03
C TRP A 64 -16.27 9.68 12.00
N LEU A 65 -15.93 9.13 13.17
CA LEU A 65 -15.04 7.96 13.29
C LEU A 65 -15.60 6.73 12.58
N ARG A 66 -16.92 6.54 12.60
CA ARG A 66 -17.56 5.42 11.89
C ARG A 66 -17.43 5.57 10.38
N GLN A 67 -17.74 6.75 9.82
CA GLN A 67 -17.60 7.00 8.39
C GLN A 67 -16.14 6.89 7.94
N LEU A 68 -15.21 7.40 8.76
CA LEU A 68 -13.78 7.30 8.47
C LEU A 68 -13.32 5.84 8.43
N LYS A 69 -13.83 4.98 9.33
CA LYS A 69 -13.56 3.55 9.31
C LYS A 69 -14.04 2.87 8.02
N ASP A 70 -15.22 3.22 7.51
CA ASP A 70 -15.72 2.65 6.25
C ASP A 70 -14.80 3.02 5.07
N VAL A 71 -14.38 4.29 4.99
CA VAL A 71 -13.41 4.76 3.96
C VAL A 71 -12.06 4.01 4.06
N PHE A 72 -11.63 3.66 5.27
CA PHE A 72 -10.41 2.89 5.45
C PHE A 72 -10.50 1.46 4.91
N TYR A 73 -11.66 0.79 5.06
CA TYR A 73 -11.86 -0.52 4.45
C TYR A 73 -11.87 -0.45 2.93
N ASP A 74 -12.54 0.55 2.35
CA ASP A 74 -12.52 0.76 0.90
C ASP A 74 -11.09 0.97 0.39
N ALA A 75 -10.27 1.72 1.13
CA ALA A 75 -8.86 1.93 0.80
C ALA A 75 -8.01 0.66 0.92
N GLU A 76 -8.28 -0.18 1.93
CA GLU A 76 -7.61 -1.47 2.09
C GLU A 76 -7.94 -2.42 0.92
N ASP A 77 -9.20 -2.48 0.50
CA ASP A 77 -9.64 -3.30 -0.63
C ASP A 77 -8.94 -2.90 -1.93
N VAL A 78 -8.88 -1.59 -2.21
CA VAL A 78 -8.16 -1.06 -3.40
C VAL A 78 -6.67 -1.41 -3.34
N LEU A 79 -6.02 -1.30 -2.17
CA LEU A 79 -4.61 -1.68 -2.04
C LEU A 79 -4.37 -3.18 -2.24
N CYS A 80 -5.31 -4.02 -1.80
CA CYS A 80 -5.25 -5.47 -2.05
C CYS A 80 -5.41 -5.78 -3.54
N GLU A 81 -6.30 -5.09 -4.24
CA GLU A 81 -6.46 -5.24 -5.69
C GLU A 81 -5.20 -4.80 -6.45
N VAL A 82 -4.58 -3.68 -6.04
CA VAL A 82 -3.29 -3.25 -6.60
C VAL A 82 -2.21 -4.30 -6.37
N GLU A 83 -2.09 -4.85 -5.16
CA GLU A 83 -1.13 -5.90 -4.84
C GLU A 83 -1.36 -7.16 -5.68
N TYR A 84 -2.63 -7.57 -5.84
CA TYR A 84 -3.01 -8.71 -6.69
C TYR A 84 -2.68 -8.49 -8.16
N GLU A 85 -3.04 -7.33 -8.72
CA GLU A 85 -2.72 -6.96 -10.11
C GLU A 85 -1.22 -6.90 -10.33
N ALA A 86 -0.48 -6.39 -9.35
CA ALA A 86 0.95 -6.33 -9.38
C ALA A 86 1.54 -7.74 -9.42
N LEU A 87 1.15 -8.62 -8.49
CA LEU A 87 1.53 -10.03 -8.51
C LEU A 87 1.18 -10.73 -9.83
N ARG A 88 0.00 -10.46 -10.39
CA ARG A 88 -0.46 -11.05 -11.66
C ARG A 88 0.42 -10.62 -12.84
N LYS A 89 0.82 -9.35 -12.93
CA LYS A 89 1.73 -8.90 -14.00
C LYS A 89 3.15 -9.46 -13.84
N TYR A 90 3.61 -9.66 -12.60
CA TYR A 90 4.90 -10.29 -12.33
C TYR A 90 4.88 -11.78 -12.64
N ALA A 91 3.86 -12.50 -12.18
CA ALA A 91 3.65 -13.91 -12.46
C ALA A 91 3.32 -14.17 -13.94
N GLY A 92 2.70 -13.21 -14.64
CA GLY A 92 2.50 -13.24 -16.08
C GLY A 92 3.79 -13.05 -16.88
N CYS A 93 4.85 -12.52 -16.26
CA CYS A 93 6.21 -12.53 -16.80
C CYS A 93 6.92 -13.86 -16.45
N GLN A 94 6.26 -14.98 -16.73
CA GLN A 94 6.88 -16.31 -16.75
C GLN A 94 7.32 -16.69 -18.17
N ARG A 95 7.69 -15.70 -19.01
CA ARG A 95 8.63 -16.00 -20.09
C ARG A 95 10.01 -15.90 -19.46
N PRO A 96 10.79 -16.99 -19.40
CA PRO A 96 12.22 -16.82 -19.18
C PRO A 96 12.68 -15.93 -20.33
N CYS A 97 13.23 -14.75 -20.03
CA CYS A 97 14.18 -14.14 -20.94
C CYS A 97 15.36 -15.13 -21.00
N ILE A 98 15.23 -16.15 -21.85
CA ILE A 98 16.36 -16.93 -22.31
C ILE A 98 17.18 -15.91 -23.11
N ALA A 99 18.12 -15.25 -22.46
CA ALA A 99 19.27 -14.74 -23.16
C ALA A 99 20.02 -15.99 -23.65
N LEU A 100 19.61 -16.51 -24.80
CA LEU A 100 20.43 -17.38 -25.62
C LEU A 100 21.66 -16.55 -26.01
N SER A 101 22.66 -16.59 -25.15
CA SER A 101 24.05 -16.31 -25.51
C SER A 101 24.75 -17.64 -25.77
N THR A 102 24.22 -18.40 -26.73
CA THR A 102 24.97 -19.37 -27.52
C THR A 102 25.05 -18.75 -28.91
N GLU A 103 26.18 -18.48 -29.55
CA GLU A 103 27.51 -19.10 -29.48
C GLU A 103 28.49 -18.26 -30.33
N SER A 104 29.79 -18.44 -30.07
CA SER A 104 30.89 -18.44 -31.06
C SER A 104 31.39 -17.13 -31.68
N GLN A 105 32.56 -16.68 -31.22
CA GLN A 105 33.86 -16.81 -31.92
C GLN A 105 34.96 -16.81 -30.82
N ASN A 106 35.65 -17.91 -30.54
CA ASN A 106 36.91 -18.32 -31.19
C ASN A 106 38.06 -17.33 -30.95
N GLN A 107 39.04 -17.71 -30.11
CA GLN A 107 40.40 -18.09 -30.55
C GLN A 107 41.49 -17.79 -29.48
N GLU A 108 42.35 -18.79 -29.32
CA GLU A 108 43.64 -18.85 -28.61
C GLU A 108 44.46 -17.55 -28.59
N HIS A 109 45.02 -17.22 -27.42
CA HIS A 109 46.47 -17.30 -27.16
C HIS A 109 46.76 -17.18 -25.65
#